data_AF-A0A7X4I2B1-F1
#
_entry.id   AF-A0A7X4I2B1-F1
#
_cell.length_a   1.000
_cell.length_b   1.000
_cell.length_c   1.000
_cell.angle_alpha   90.00
_cell.angle_beta   90.00
_cell.angle_gamma   90.00
#
_symmetry.space_group_name_H-M   'P 1'
#
loop_
_entity.id
_entity.type
_entity.pdbx_description
1 polymer ?
#
loop_
_entity_poly.entity_id
_entity_poly.type
_entity_poly.pdbx_seq_one_letter_code
_entity_poly.pdbx_strand_id
1 'polypeptide(L)'
;MIRRRRVLLLIVPAVAILAASSILPALVWRPLPLEGEPPRDGLVRLAGALHMHTTLSDGAGTPEHVVEEGRAAGLSYLVITDHDTDAGRSVQGYRNGVLVLVGTEISTNQGHLLGIGMRPLPFPLARDARRVLDDVRHLGGAAFVAHPASARDDLAWSGWEIGGPWGLEVLNMDSLWRRASWLTVLRGLPAYPFNPTYALARGLDRPDDVLSRWDALLRRRKVAGLAGVDAHGLPSYRNLFRVVRNYVLLDAPLSADPEHDAAAVTDALTRGRSYMAVDAIAPADGFFFHAARGDETWQMGDTAPPAPELLLRAGGRLPKEARIELYRNGERIAHDEGGLEIPARGPGAYRIEVRVAGWNLPWILSNPIYVYDADEAAARAARAAWPAEPPPPPVARTLNTFVDGSPFAAESDAGTWVDPHVRVASERQPGDIAARLRFRAAVPRPDPAFVSSALVDRTRRDLSGEEGLVVDVKADGEYRLWVGLWEERRDGDAHDPNWWLSSVRTSTEWRRHAFPFAQLHPVQTDVGRSPDLRRVVGLVFFVDRHTYDYVSEGTIWLDRLGAY
;
A
#
# COMPACT_ATOMS: atom_id res chain seq x y z
N MET A 1 -50.07 7.75 -26.60
CA MET A 1 -50.10 8.56 -25.37
C MET A 1 -50.68 7.85 -24.14
N ILE A 2 -51.74 7.04 -24.25
CA ILE A 2 -52.42 6.40 -23.08
C ILE A 2 -51.55 5.34 -22.36
N ARG A 3 -50.75 4.54 -23.08
CA ARG A 3 -49.82 3.56 -22.46
C ARG A 3 -48.72 4.23 -21.62
N ARG A 4 -48.17 5.38 -22.06
CA ARG A 4 -47.14 6.11 -21.30
C ARG A 4 -47.68 6.69 -19.97
N ARG A 5 -48.92 7.18 -19.93
CA ARG A 5 -49.55 7.68 -18.69
C ARG A 5 -49.82 6.58 -17.66
N ARG A 6 -50.26 5.38 -18.08
CA ARG A 6 -50.47 4.24 -17.19
C ARG A 6 -49.17 3.68 -16.61
N VAL A 7 -48.09 3.67 -17.40
CA VAL A 7 -46.76 3.28 -16.94
C VAL A 7 -46.20 4.31 -15.93
N LEU A 8 -46.38 5.61 -16.19
CA LEU A 8 -45.97 6.67 -15.24
C LEU A 8 -46.72 6.58 -13.89
N LEU A 9 -48.01 6.24 -13.92
CA LEU A 9 -48.87 6.08 -12.72
C LEU A 9 -48.45 4.93 -11.80
N LEU A 10 -47.73 3.92 -12.32
CA LEU A 10 -47.23 2.78 -11.52
C LEU A 10 -45.78 2.95 -11.08
N ILE A 11 -44.96 3.64 -11.89
CA ILE A 11 -43.53 3.86 -11.58
C ILE A 11 -43.35 4.84 -10.43
N VAL A 12 -44.10 5.95 -10.40
CA VAL A 12 -43.93 6.98 -9.36
C VAL A 12 -44.20 6.44 -7.94
N PRO A 13 -45.29 5.71 -7.66
CA PRO A 13 -45.52 5.10 -6.35
C PRO A 13 -44.44 4.06 -6.00
N ALA A 14 -44.00 3.25 -6.96
CA ALA A 14 -42.96 2.26 -6.72
C ALA A 14 -41.60 2.90 -6.34
N VAL A 15 -41.22 3.98 -7.03
CA VAL A 15 -40.02 4.77 -6.70
C VAL A 15 -40.17 5.45 -5.33
N ALA A 16 -41.35 6.01 -5.02
CA ALA A 16 -41.62 6.63 -3.73
C ALA A 16 -41.56 5.61 -2.58
N ILE A 17 -42.12 4.41 -2.76
CA ILE A 17 -42.06 3.31 -1.78
C ILE A 17 -40.61 2.85 -1.58
N LEU A 18 -39.84 2.71 -2.66
CA LEU A 18 -38.43 2.32 -2.61
C LEU A 18 -37.55 3.38 -1.93
N ALA A 19 -37.82 4.66 -2.17
CA ALA A 19 -37.16 5.76 -1.49
C ALA A 19 -37.55 5.78 0.00
N ALA A 20 -38.83 5.68 0.33
CA ALA A 20 -39.32 5.65 1.71
C ALA A 20 -38.77 4.47 2.51
N SER A 21 -38.68 3.27 1.90
CA SER A 21 -38.09 2.09 2.55
C SER A 21 -36.60 2.21 2.82
N SER A 22 -35.92 3.17 2.18
CA SER A 22 -34.51 3.48 2.40
C SER A 22 -34.31 4.66 3.37
N ILE A 23 -35.15 5.71 3.25
CA ILE A 23 -35.11 6.93 4.07
C ILE A 23 -35.57 6.67 5.51
N LEU A 24 -36.66 5.94 5.70
CA LEU A 24 -37.22 5.72 7.04
C LEU A 24 -36.23 5.03 7.99
N PRO A 25 -35.57 3.92 7.59
CA PRO A 25 -34.50 3.34 8.41
C PRO A 25 -33.35 4.32 8.66
N ALA A 26 -32.94 5.11 7.67
CA ALA A 26 -31.84 6.06 7.80
C ALA A 26 -32.11 7.16 8.84
N LEU A 27 -33.34 7.68 8.88
CA LEU A 27 -33.76 8.72 9.83
C LEU A 27 -33.70 8.25 11.29
N VAL A 28 -34.13 7.00 11.53
CA VAL A 28 -34.18 6.42 12.88
C VAL A 28 -32.88 5.74 13.28
N TRP A 29 -32.02 5.39 12.32
CA TRP A 29 -30.79 4.65 12.61
C TRP A 29 -29.85 5.42 13.52
N ARG A 30 -29.36 4.72 14.53
CA ARG A 30 -28.26 5.11 15.40
C ARG A 30 -27.35 3.88 15.54
N PRO A 31 -26.03 4.04 15.70
CA PRO A 31 -25.17 2.93 16.07
C PRO A 31 -25.74 2.19 17.26
N LEU A 32 -25.73 0.85 17.20
CA LEU A 32 -26.40 0.00 18.17
C LEU A 32 -25.82 0.21 19.58
N PRO A 33 -26.67 0.20 20.62
CA PRO A 33 -26.19 0.21 22.00
C PRO A 33 -25.40 -1.06 22.28
N LEU A 34 -24.41 -0.96 23.16
CA LEU A 34 -23.59 -2.08 23.59
C LEU A 34 -24.05 -2.58 24.96
N GLU A 35 -23.99 -3.89 25.16
CA GLU A 35 -24.18 -4.59 26.43
C GLU A 35 -22.86 -5.28 26.83
N GLY A 36 -22.69 -5.56 28.13
CA GLY A 36 -21.50 -6.22 28.66
C GLY A 36 -20.52 -5.26 29.36
N GLU A 37 -19.45 -5.85 29.88
CA GLU A 37 -18.41 -5.13 30.63
C GLU A 37 -17.29 -4.65 29.70
N PRO A 38 -16.63 -3.52 30.02
CA PRO A 38 -15.44 -3.10 29.29
C PRO A 38 -14.30 -4.12 29.45
N PRO A 39 -13.41 -4.26 28.46
CA PRO A 39 -12.23 -5.11 28.56
C PRO A 39 -11.38 -4.74 29.78
N ARG A 40 -10.90 -5.74 30.52
CA ARG A 40 -10.00 -5.58 31.68
C ARG A 40 -8.61 -6.12 31.37
N ASP A 41 -8.09 -5.78 30.19
CA ASP A 41 -6.79 -6.26 29.69
C ASP A 41 -5.66 -5.23 29.87
N GLY A 42 -5.96 -4.05 30.42
CA GLY A 42 -4.97 -2.99 30.64
C GLY A 42 -4.50 -2.30 29.36
N LEU A 43 -5.09 -2.62 28.21
CA LEU A 43 -4.68 -2.07 26.91
C LEU A 43 -5.48 -0.83 26.55
N VAL A 44 -4.78 0.12 25.92
CA VAL A 44 -5.40 1.30 25.31
C VAL A 44 -5.77 0.98 23.88
N ARG A 45 -7.02 1.27 23.52
CA ARG A 45 -7.56 1.13 22.17
C ARG A 45 -7.65 2.49 21.51
N LEU A 46 -6.89 2.69 20.45
CA LEU A 46 -6.90 3.96 19.70
C LEU A 46 -7.59 3.75 18.36
N ALA A 47 -8.64 4.51 18.11
CA ALA A 47 -9.36 4.46 16.85
C ALA A 47 -8.68 5.37 15.82
N GLY A 48 -8.40 4.85 14.63
CA GLY A 48 -7.83 5.65 13.55
C GLY A 48 -8.34 5.27 12.18
N ALA A 49 -8.06 6.14 11.22
CA ALA A 49 -8.33 5.94 9.80
C ALA A 49 -7.01 5.84 9.05
N LEU A 50 -6.96 4.96 8.05
CA LEU A 50 -5.80 4.79 7.19
C LEU A 50 -6.23 4.93 5.73
N HIS A 51 -5.25 5.24 4.89
CA HIS A 51 -5.41 5.38 3.45
C HIS A 51 -6.34 6.53 3.06
N MET A 52 -5.76 7.68 2.76
CA MET A 52 -6.50 8.86 2.34
C MET A 52 -5.61 9.82 1.58
N HIS A 53 -6.25 10.56 0.69
CA HIS A 53 -5.63 11.47 -0.26
C HIS A 53 -6.04 12.89 0.02
N THR A 54 -5.12 13.81 -0.24
CA THR A 54 -5.28 15.25 -0.07
C THR A 54 -5.07 15.96 -1.40
N THR A 55 -5.13 17.28 -1.39
CA THR A 55 -4.77 18.11 -2.55
C THR A 55 -3.30 18.00 -2.98
N LEU A 56 -2.47 17.24 -2.26
CA LEU A 56 -1.09 16.95 -2.63
C LEU A 56 -0.96 15.79 -3.62
N SER A 57 -2.02 14.99 -3.81
CA SER A 57 -2.20 14.08 -4.95
C SER A 57 -3.52 14.37 -5.68
N ASP A 58 -4.57 13.59 -5.40
CA ASP A 58 -5.85 13.57 -6.12
C ASP A 58 -7.06 13.65 -5.18
N GLY A 59 -6.84 13.94 -3.90
CA GLY A 59 -7.87 14.27 -2.94
C GLY A 59 -8.36 15.72 -3.06
N ALA A 60 -9.61 15.96 -2.67
CA ALA A 60 -10.23 17.28 -2.74
C ALA A 60 -9.95 18.18 -1.51
N GLY A 61 -9.50 17.61 -0.39
CA GLY A 61 -9.23 18.34 0.86
C GLY A 61 -7.76 18.62 1.08
N THR A 62 -7.41 19.80 1.60
CA THR A 62 -6.02 20.06 2.03
C THR A 62 -5.65 19.14 3.20
N PRO A 63 -4.35 18.86 3.44
CA PRO A 63 -3.93 18.06 4.59
C PRO A 63 -4.53 18.55 5.92
N GLU A 64 -4.60 19.86 6.16
CA GLU A 64 -5.18 20.45 7.37
C GLU A 64 -6.70 20.23 7.45
N HIS A 65 -7.40 20.31 6.32
CA HIS A 65 -8.84 20.02 6.27
C HIS A 65 -9.11 18.55 6.63
N VAL A 66 -8.35 17.63 6.04
CA VAL A 66 -8.48 16.18 6.34
C VAL A 66 -8.24 15.92 7.83
N VAL A 67 -7.26 16.58 8.43
CA VAL A 67 -6.97 16.48 9.87
C VAL A 67 -8.13 16.98 10.73
N GLU A 68 -8.73 18.13 10.40
CA GLU A 68 -9.89 18.63 11.14
C GLU A 68 -11.12 17.73 10.98
N GLU A 69 -11.33 17.15 9.80
CA GLU A 69 -12.40 16.15 9.58
C GLU A 69 -12.16 14.87 10.40
N GLY A 70 -10.90 14.43 10.53
CA GLY A 70 -10.49 13.33 11.40
C GLY A 70 -10.78 13.61 12.88
N ARG A 71 -10.42 14.81 13.35
CA ARG A 71 -10.74 15.26 14.71
C ARG A 71 -12.25 15.31 14.95
N ALA A 72 -13.01 15.88 14.02
CA ALA A 72 -14.46 15.96 14.11
C ALA A 72 -15.15 14.58 14.00
N ALA A 73 -14.47 13.59 13.42
CA ALA A 73 -14.88 12.20 13.45
C ALA A 73 -14.55 11.50 14.80
N GLY A 74 -13.66 12.07 15.62
CA GLY A 74 -13.24 11.48 16.90
C GLY A 74 -12.11 10.46 16.74
N LEU A 75 -11.27 10.60 15.72
CA LEU A 75 -10.08 9.76 15.55
C LEU A 75 -8.99 10.16 16.55
N SER A 76 -8.27 9.18 17.06
CA SER A 76 -7.04 9.37 17.85
C SER A 76 -5.81 9.55 16.95
N TYR A 77 -5.81 8.88 15.79
CA TYR A 77 -4.77 9.01 14.78
C TYR A 77 -5.34 8.89 13.36
N LEU A 78 -4.61 9.39 12.36
CA LEU A 78 -4.89 9.12 10.96
C LEU A 78 -3.60 9.03 10.14
N VAL A 79 -3.68 8.38 8.97
CA VAL A 79 -2.53 8.19 8.08
C VAL A 79 -2.84 8.75 6.70
N ILE A 80 -2.23 9.88 6.35
CA ILE A 80 -2.27 10.46 5.00
C ILE A 80 -1.31 9.70 4.10
N THR A 81 -1.75 9.34 2.90
CA THR A 81 -1.02 8.46 1.98
C THR A 81 -1.12 8.97 0.53
N ASP A 82 -0.85 10.25 0.31
CA ASP A 82 -0.85 10.84 -1.04
C ASP A 82 0.06 10.02 -2.00
N HIS A 83 -0.30 10.02 -3.28
CA HIS A 83 0.36 9.21 -4.31
C HIS A 83 1.82 9.59 -4.56
N ASP A 84 2.72 8.62 -4.41
CA ASP A 84 4.15 8.69 -4.72
C ASP A 84 4.90 9.92 -4.13
N THR A 85 4.43 10.47 -3.02
CA THR A 85 4.99 11.66 -2.37
C THR A 85 4.83 11.64 -0.84
N ASP A 86 5.78 12.25 -0.13
CA ASP A 86 5.68 12.54 1.31
C ASP A 86 5.49 14.04 1.60
N ALA A 87 5.07 14.84 0.61
CA ALA A 87 4.88 16.29 0.74
C ALA A 87 3.95 16.68 1.91
N GLY A 88 3.04 15.80 2.32
CA GLY A 88 2.16 15.98 3.48
C GLY A 88 2.89 16.02 4.82
N ARG A 89 4.20 15.74 4.88
CA ARG A 89 4.99 15.65 6.12
C ARG A 89 4.95 16.92 6.98
N SER A 90 4.62 18.07 6.38
CA SER A 90 4.38 19.33 7.11
C SER A 90 3.27 19.23 8.17
N VAL A 91 2.27 18.35 7.98
CA VAL A 91 1.21 18.11 8.96
C VAL A 91 1.47 16.91 9.88
N GLN A 92 2.57 16.18 9.71
CA GLN A 92 2.91 15.04 10.58
C GLN A 92 3.05 15.47 12.06
N GLY A 93 2.66 14.57 12.95
CA GLY A 93 2.68 14.74 14.40
C GLY A 93 1.32 15.18 14.95
N TYR A 94 1.31 15.75 16.17
CA TYR A 94 0.06 16.16 16.79
C TYR A 94 -0.54 17.40 16.14
N ARG A 95 -1.80 17.28 15.73
CA ARG A 95 -2.62 18.36 15.19
C ARG A 95 -3.99 18.32 15.84
N ASN A 96 -4.33 19.36 16.61
CA ASN A 96 -5.60 19.48 17.32
C ASN A 96 -5.99 18.22 18.14
N GLY A 97 -5.00 17.55 18.74
CA GLY A 97 -5.19 16.33 19.55
C GLY A 97 -5.27 15.01 18.76
N VAL A 98 -5.13 15.05 17.44
CA VAL A 98 -5.01 13.86 16.57
C VAL A 98 -3.55 13.64 16.21
N LEU A 99 -3.06 12.41 16.35
CA LEU A 99 -1.74 12.02 15.85
C LEU A 99 -1.81 11.78 14.33
N VAL A 100 -1.12 12.61 13.56
CA VAL A 100 -1.06 12.50 12.10
C VAL A 100 0.21 11.78 11.71
N LEU A 101 0.08 10.67 10.98
CA LEU A 101 1.19 10.00 10.31
C LEU A 101 1.10 10.32 8.81
N VAL A 102 2.26 10.48 8.18
CA VAL A 102 2.36 10.67 6.74
C VAL A 102 3.12 9.50 6.15
N GLY A 103 2.45 8.78 5.28
CA GLY A 103 3.03 7.76 4.41
C GLY A 103 2.81 8.17 2.96
N THR A 104 2.85 7.19 2.06
CA THR A 104 2.49 7.38 0.65
C THR A 104 1.85 6.12 0.10
N GLU A 105 0.88 6.29 -0.81
CA GLU A 105 0.41 5.22 -1.69
C GLU A 105 1.27 5.17 -2.95
N ILE A 106 1.91 4.03 -3.16
CA ILE A 106 2.97 3.85 -4.14
C ILE A 106 2.43 3.04 -5.30
N SER A 107 2.45 3.62 -6.50
CA SER A 107 1.98 2.95 -7.71
C SER A 107 3.05 2.00 -8.25
N THR A 108 2.74 0.71 -8.32
CA THR A 108 3.66 -0.31 -8.82
C THR A 108 3.11 -1.03 -10.06
N ASN A 109 3.98 -1.75 -10.77
CA ASN A 109 3.60 -2.65 -11.85
C ASN A 109 2.77 -3.88 -11.41
N GLN A 110 2.61 -4.13 -10.11
CA GLN A 110 1.85 -5.25 -9.56
C GLN A 110 0.66 -4.82 -8.68
N GLY A 111 0.23 -3.55 -8.77
CA GLY A 111 -0.83 -2.94 -7.95
C GLY A 111 -0.27 -1.86 -7.02
N HIS A 112 -1.04 -1.41 -6.04
CA HIS A 112 -0.60 -0.33 -5.14
C HIS A 112 -0.14 -0.85 -3.77
N LEU A 113 0.81 -0.12 -3.17
CA LEU A 113 1.34 -0.37 -1.84
C LEU A 113 1.26 0.90 -0.98
N LEU A 114 0.81 0.80 0.26
CA LEU A 114 1.00 1.84 1.26
C LEU A 114 2.38 1.65 1.91
N GLY A 115 3.19 2.71 1.92
CA GLY A 115 4.39 2.81 2.77
C GLY A 115 4.10 3.73 3.95
N ILE A 116 4.19 3.23 5.19
CA ILE A 116 3.92 4.01 6.41
C ILE A 116 5.09 3.95 7.40
N GLY A 117 5.24 4.99 8.23
CA GLY A 117 6.30 5.08 9.22
C GLY A 117 7.71 5.20 8.62
N MET A 118 7.81 5.64 7.37
CA MET A 118 9.09 5.84 6.70
C MET A 118 9.79 7.11 7.18
N ARG A 119 11.12 7.08 7.15
CA ARG A 119 11.92 8.31 7.12
C ARG A 119 11.51 9.17 5.90
N PRO A 120 11.76 10.49 5.92
CA PRO A 120 11.51 11.35 4.75
C PRO A 120 12.11 10.74 3.49
N LEU A 121 11.39 10.83 2.37
CA LEU A 121 11.87 10.32 1.10
C LEU A 121 13.13 11.12 0.70
N PRO A 122 14.28 10.47 0.45
CA PRO A 122 15.46 11.14 -0.07
C PRO A 122 15.59 10.99 -1.59
N PHE A 123 14.70 10.20 -2.20
CA PHE A 123 14.66 9.89 -3.62
C PHE A 123 13.26 9.38 -4.01
N PRO A 124 12.92 9.39 -5.31
CA PRO A 124 11.72 8.75 -5.82
C PRO A 124 11.78 7.22 -5.61
N LEU A 125 10.68 6.66 -5.12
CA LEU A 125 10.54 5.22 -4.94
C LEU A 125 10.52 4.49 -6.30
N ALA A 126 10.85 3.20 -6.28
CA ALA A 126 10.77 2.38 -7.48
C ALA A 126 9.32 2.21 -7.99
N ARG A 127 9.15 1.61 -9.16
CA ARG A 127 7.84 1.17 -9.72
C ARG A 127 7.65 -0.34 -9.73
N ASP A 128 8.73 -1.11 -9.57
CA ASP A 128 8.63 -2.56 -9.40
C ASP A 128 8.30 -2.87 -7.94
N ALA A 129 7.25 -3.64 -7.65
CA ALA A 129 6.80 -3.77 -6.27
C ALA A 129 7.84 -4.42 -5.36
N ARG A 130 8.68 -5.35 -5.87
CA ARG A 130 9.76 -5.91 -5.06
C ARG A 130 10.79 -4.85 -4.68
N ARG A 131 11.16 -3.97 -5.62
CA ARG A 131 12.08 -2.85 -5.35
C ARG A 131 11.44 -1.80 -4.43
N VAL A 132 10.15 -1.52 -4.59
CA VAL A 132 9.39 -0.65 -3.68
C VAL A 132 9.42 -1.19 -2.25
N LEU A 133 9.17 -2.49 -2.07
CA LEU A 133 9.24 -3.12 -0.76
C LEU A 133 10.65 -3.03 -0.15
N ASP A 134 11.71 -3.14 -0.96
CA ASP A 134 13.08 -2.89 -0.48
C ASP A 134 13.31 -1.43 -0.08
N ASP A 135 12.77 -0.48 -0.84
CA ASP A 135 12.87 0.95 -0.52
C ASP A 135 12.13 1.29 0.78
N VAL A 136 10.88 0.82 0.95
CA VAL A 136 10.12 1.01 2.20
C VAL A 136 10.90 0.44 3.39
N ARG A 137 11.47 -0.76 3.25
CA ARG A 137 12.31 -1.38 4.28
C ARG A 137 13.57 -0.56 4.57
N HIS A 138 14.28 -0.10 3.54
CA HIS A 138 15.46 0.74 3.68
C HIS A 138 15.15 2.03 4.42
N LEU A 139 13.98 2.61 4.18
CA LEU A 139 13.49 3.80 4.86
C LEU A 139 12.95 3.53 6.27
N GLY A 140 12.97 2.28 6.74
CA GLY A 140 12.52 1.87 8.07
C GLY A 140 11.01 1.76 8.24
N GLY A 141 10.25 1.85 7.15
CA GLY A 141 8.79 1.79 7.17
C GLY A 141 8.22 0.39 7.06
N ALA A 142 6.89 0.34 7.05
CA ALA A 142 6.09 -0.86 6.84
C ALA A 142 5.25 -0.74 5.57
N ALA A 143 5.10 -1.86 4.86
CA ALA A 143 4.38 -1.92 3.59
C ALA A 143 3.08 -2.71 3.72
N PHE A 144 2.02 -2.20 3.09
CA PHE A 144 0.72 -2.86 3.04
C PHE A 144 0.16 -2.80 1.62
N VAL A 145 -0.38 -3.91 1.11
CA VAL A 145 -1.08 -3.90 -0.17
C VAL A 145 -2.36 -3.08 -0.06
N ALA A 146 -2.48 -2.04 -0.89
CA ALA A 146 -3.67 -1.21 -1.01
C ALA A 146 -4.69 -1.90 -1.92
N HIS A 147 -5.98 -1.79 -1.57
CA HIS A 147 -7.14 -2.28 -2.35
C HIS A 147 -6.85 -3.51 -3.24
N PRO A 148 -6.42 -4.64 -2.65
CA PRO A 148 -5.83 -5.76 -3.39
C PRO A 148 -6.73 -6.39 -4.44
N ALA A 149 -8.04 -6.13 -4.36
CA ALA A 149 -9.03 -6.65 -5.28
C ALA A 149 -9.84 -5.53 -5.96
N SER A 150 -9.23 -4.38 -6.21
CA SER A 150 -9.81 -3.36 -7.08
C SER A 150 -10.33 -3.98 -8.39
N ALA A 151 -11.44 -3.45 -8.92
CA ALA A 151 -11.99 -3.92 -10.20
C ALA A 151 -11.14 -3.47 -11.42
N ARG A 152 -10.17 -2.57 -11.17
CA ARG A 152 -9.21 -2.07 -12.14
C ARG A 152 -7.94 -2.91 -12.06
N ASP A 153 -7.58 -3.57 -13.17
CA ASP A 153 -6.43 -4.48 -13.23
C ASP A 153 -5.09 -3.79 -12.92
N ASP A 154 -4.98 -2.48 -13.21
CA ASP A 154 -3.79 -1.67 -12.91
C ASP A 154 -3.63 -1.36 -11.42
N LEU A 155 -4.71 -1.38 -10.65
CA LEU A 155 -4.72 -1.15 -9.20
C LEU A 155 -4.68 -2.47 -8.41
N ALA A 156 -5.33 -3.51 -8.94
CA ALA A 156 -5.45 -4.80 -8.29
C ALA A 156 -4.09 -5.46 -8.05
N TRP A 157 -3.92 -6.05 -6.87
CA TRP A 157 -2.66 -6.67 -6.52
C TRP A 157 -2.46 -8.00 -7.24
N SER A 158 -1.33 -8.13 -7.92
CA SER A 158 -0.91 -9.36 -8.60
C SER A 158 0.34 -10.00 -7.98
N GLY A 159 1.09 -9.27 -7.15
CA GLY A 159 2.33 -9.70 -6.51
C GLY A 159 2.20 -10.67 -5.32
N TRP A 160 1.23 -11.59 -5.32
CA TRP A 160 0.92 -12.46 -4.18
C TRP A 160 2.06 -13.39 -3.74
N GLU A 161 2.96 -13.74 -4.66
CA GLU A 161 4.12 -14.60 -4.38
C GLU A 161 5.37 -13.83 -3.94
N ILE A 162 5.32 -12.49 -3.92
CA ILE A 162 6.44 -11.67 -3.43
C ILE A 162 6.60 -11.93 -1.92
N GLY A 163 7.77 -12.44 -1.52
CA GLY A 163 8.11 -12.63 -0.11
C GLY A 163 8.30 -11.31 0.64
N GLY A 164 8.26 -11.35 1.97
CA GLY A 164 8.44 -10.18 2.83
C GLY A 164 7.34 -10.01 3.88
N PRO A 165 7.64 -9.36 5.03
CA PRO A 165 6.69 -8.98 6.06
C PRO A 165 5.81 -7.78 5.66
N TRP A 166 5.11 -7.86 4.52
CA TRP A 166 4.09 -6.88 4.13
C TRP A 166 2.68 -7.34 4.56
N GLY A 167 1.83 -6.38 4.94
CA GLY A 167 0.41 -6.60 5.25
C GLY A 167 -0.51 -6.26 4.08
N LEU A 168 -1.82 -6.20 4.31
CA LEU A 168 -2.78 -5.78 3.29
C LEU A 168 -4.01 -5.10 3.88
N GLU A 169 -4.67 -4.29 3.05
CA GLU A 169 -6.04 -3.89 3.27
C GLU A 169 -6.97 -5.07 3.03
N VAL A 170 -7.56 -5.56 4.10
CA VAL A 170 -8.59 -6.61 4.04
C VAL A 170 -9.94 -5.98 3.74
N LEU A 171 -10.17 -4.79 4.29
CA LEU A 171 -11.30 -3.93 3.95
C LEU A 171 -10.73 -2.70 3.24
N ASN A 172 -11.16 -2.43 2.01
CA ASN A 172 -10.93 -1.13 1.37
C ASN A 172 -12.29 -0.58 0.96
N MET A 173 -12.67 0.58 1.50
CA MET A 173 -14.04 1.06 1.39
C MET A 173 -14.40 1.51 -0.02
N ASP A 174 -13.52 2.22 -0.72
CA ASP A 174 -13.73 2.65 -2.11
C ASP A 174 -13.93 1.44 -3.03
N SER A 175 -13.04 0.45 -2.95
CA SER A 175 -13.14 -0.79 -3.72
C SER A 175 -14.42 -1.57 -3.41
N LEU A 176 -14.80 -1.68 -2.13
CA LEU A 176 -16.03 -2.35 -1.72
C LEU A 176 -17.27 -1.66 -2.30
N TRP A 177 -17.31 -0.33 -2.34
CA TRP A 177 -18.43 0.37 -2.94
C TRP A 177 -18.46 0.32 -4.46
N ARG A 178 -17.31 0.33 -5.14
CA ARG A 178 -17.28 0.18 -6.61
C ARG A 178 -17.80 -1.19 -7.05
N ARG A 179 -17.77 -2.18 -6.16
CA ARG A 179 -18.35 -3.51 -6.35
C ARG A 179 -19.85 -3.57 -6.04
N ALA A 180 -20.40 -2.58 -5.33
CA ALA A 180 -21.79 -2.59 -4.91
C ALA A 180 -22.72 -2.65 -6.14
N SER A 181 -23.72 -3.52 -6.08
CA SER A 181 -24.69 -3.63 -7.18
C SER A 181 -25.45 -2.31 -7.36
N TRP A 182 -25.87 -2.01 -8.60
CA TRP A 182 -26.64 -0.79 -8.89
C TRP A 182 -27.92 -0.67 -8.04
N LEU A 183 -28.53 -1.80 -7.64
CA LEU A 183 -29.66 -1.86 -6.72
C LEU A 183 -29.30 -1.35 -5.31
N THR A 184 -28.10 -1.66 -4.84
CA THR A 184 -27.58 -1.22 -3.55
C THR A 184 -27.32 0.29 -3.57
N VAL A 185 -26.66 0.78 -4.63
CA VAL A 185 -26.45 2.21 -4.87
C VAL A 185 -27.80 2.96 -4.92
N LEU A 186 -28.77 2.45 -5.68
CA LEU A 186 -30.08 3.08 -5.85
C LEU A 186 -30.89 3.13 -4.53
N ARG A 187 -30.70 2.16 -3.63
CA ARG A 187 -31.27 2.18 -2.28
C ARG A 187 -30.50 3.11 -1.33
N GLY A 188 -29.19 3.24 -1.48
CA GLY A 188 -28.36 4.11 -0.64
C GLY A 188 -28.56 5.61 -0.92
N LEU A 189 -28.76 5.98 -2.20
CA LEU A 189 -28.85 7.37 -2.64
C LEU A 189 -29.93 8.19 -1.89
N PRO A 190 -31.18 7.73 -1.73
CA PRO A 190 -32.19 8.46 -0.97
C PRO A 190 -31.88 8.60 0.52
N ALA A 191 -31.18 7.62 1.11
CA ALA A 191 -30.83 7.60 2.53
C ALA A 191 -29.66 8.54 2.87
N TYR A 192 -28.74 8.75 1.92
CA TYR A 192 -27.48 9.46 2.14
C TYR A 192 -27.65 10.88 2.71
N PRO A 193 -28.56 11.76 2.23
CA PRO A 193 -28.73 13.09 2.80
C PRO A 193 -29.20 13.12 4.26
N PHE A 194 -29.84 12.04 4.73
CA PHE A 194 -30.40 11.95 6.09
C PHE A 194 -29.46 11.27 7.07
N ASN A 195 -28.73 10.26 6.61
CA ASN A 195 -27.75 9.54 7.42
C ASN A 195 -26.65 8.95 6.51
N PRO A 196 -25.61 9.75 6.19
CA PRO A 196 -24.53 9.31 5.32
C PRO A 196 -23.87 8.04 5.83
N THR A 197 -23.46 7.99 7.10
CA THR A 197 -22.77 6.83 7.68
C THR A 197 -23.58 5.54 7.57
N TYR A 198 -24.90 5.58 7.79
CA TYR A 198 -25.77 4.43 7.59
C TYR A 198 -25.86 4.03 6.12
N ALA A 199 -26.14 4.98 5.22
CA ALA A 199 -26.29 4.71 3.79
C ALA A 199 -25.02 4.08 3.20
N LEU A 200 -23.86 4.58 3.63
CA LEU A 200 -22.55 4.13 3.24
C LEU A 200 -22.24 2.72 3.77
N ALA A 201 -22.49 2.46 5.06
CA ALA A 201 -22.27 1.15 5.65
C ALA A 201 -23.16 0.07 5.02
N ARG A 202 -24.41 0.41 4.65
CA ARG A 202 -25.35 -0.53 3.99
C ARG A 202 -24.90 -0.95 2.60
N GLY A 203 -24.01 -0.17 1.98
CA GLY A 203 -23.41 -0.49 0.68
C GLY A 203 -22.22 -1.44 0.74
N LEU A 204 -21.78 -1.83 1.94
CA LEU A 204 -20.61 -2.68 2.13
C LEU A 204 -20.98 -4.15 2.30
N ASP A 205 -20.34 -4.99 1.50
CA ASP A 205 -20.41 -6.45 1.57
C ASP A 205 -19.11 -7.04 2.12
N ARG A 206 -19.19 -8.28 2.65
CA ARG A 206 -18.01 -9.02 3.12
C ARG A 206 -17.07 -9.30 1.92
N PRO A 207 -15.77 -8.93 1.99
CA PRO A 207 -14.83 -9.15 0.89
C PRO A 207 -14.31 -10.59 0.88
N ASP A 208 -15.16 -11.54 0.53
CA ASP A 208 -14.85 -12.98 0.57
C ASP A 208 -13.61 -13.35 -0.26
N ASP A 209 -13.39 -12.67 -1.37
CA ASP A 209 -12.24 -12.88 -2.26
C ASP A 209 -10.93 -12.40 -1.62
N VAL A 210 -10.91 -11.24 -0.96
CA VAL A 210 -9.75 -10.74 -0.22
C VAL A 210 -9.51 -11.58 1.03
N LEU A 211 -10.56 -11.96 1.76
CA LEU A 211 -10.47 -12.81 2.94
C LEU A 211 -9.87 -14.17 2.60
N SER A 212 -10.31 -14.80 1.51
CA SER A 212 -9.77 -16.09 1.06
C SER A 212 -8.27 -16.01 0.72
N ARG A 213 -7.84 -14.90 0.11
CA ARG A 213 -6.41 -14.65 -0.18
C ARG A 213 -5.62 -14.37 1.09
N TRP A 214 -6.16 -13.58 2.00
CA TRP A 214 -5.54 -13.32 3.30
C TRP A 214 -5.38 -14.61 4.10
N ASP A 215 -6.42 -15.44 4.20
CA ASP A 215 -6.37 -16.74 4.87
C ASP A 215 -5.32 -17.68 4.25
N ALA A 216 -5.15 -17.65 2.92
CA ALA A 216 -4.08 -18.38 2.25
C ALA A 216 -2.67 -17.90 2.64
N LEU A 217 -2.48 -16.57 2.76
CA LEU A 217 -1.24 -16.00 3.25
C LEU A 217 -1.00 -16.32 4.73
N LEU A 218 -2.05 -16.24 5.57
CA LEU A 218 -2.00 -16.56 7.00
C LEU A 218 -1.64 -18.02 7.26
N ARG A 219 -1.88 -18.93 6.33
CA ARG A 219 -1.36 -20.31 6.41
C ARG A 219 0.14 -20.40 6.21
N ARG A 220 0.77 -19.46 5.50
CA ARG A 220 2.20 -19.51 5.14
C ARG A 220 3.08 -18.65 6.04
N ARG A 221 2.62 -17.45 6.40
CA ARG A 221 3.36 -16.42 7.15
C ARG A 221 2.42 -15.56 8.01
N LYS A 222 3.00 -14.68 8.84
CA LYS A 222 2.24 -13.63 9.51
C LYS A 222 1.93 -12.51 8.53
N VAL A 223 0.67 -12.06 8.49
CA VAL A 223 0.21 -10.97 7.63
C VAL A 223 -0.80 -10.13 8.38
N ALA A 224 -0.46 -8.88 8.66
CA ALA A 224 -1.38 -7.92 9.25
C ALA A 224 -2.45 -7.48 8.23
N GLY A 225 -3.69 -7.45 8.68
CA GLY A 225 -4.85 -6.94 7.96
C GLY A 225 -5.24 -5.54 8.47
N LEU A 226 -5.56 -4.66 7.54
CA LEU A 226 -6.00 -3.28 7.78
C LEU A 226 -7.37 -3.01 7.14
N ALA A 227 -7.98 -1.91 7.57
CA ALA A 227 -9.03 -1.25 6.83
C ALA A 227 -8.55 0.08 6.22
N GLY A 228 -8.58 0.17 4.89
CA GLY A 228 -8.40 1.40 4.13
C GLY A 228 -9.69 2.14 3.93
N VAL A 229 -9.68 3.45 4.16
CA VAL A 229 -10.80 4.34 3.86
C VAL A 229 -10.78 4.76 2.39
N ASP A 230 -9.58 5.00 1.86
CA ASP A 230 -9.30 5.42 0.50
C ASP A 230 -10.06 6.71 0.11
N ALA A 231 -9.98 7.69 1.02
CA ALA A 231 -10.79 8.90 0.96
C ALA A 231 -10.19 9.95 0.02
N HIS A 232 -11.01 10.42 -0.92
CA HIS A 232 -10.66 11.50 -1.87
C HIS A 232 -11.50 12.79 -1.67
N GLY A 233 -12.36 12.81 -0.64
CA GLY A 233 -13.20 13.96 -0.28
C GLY A 233 -14.66 13.91 -0.73
N LEU A 234 -15.02 13.02 -1.66
CA LEU A 234 -16.42 12.68 -1.93
C LEU A 234 -16.64 11.15 -1.95
N PRO A 235 -17.44 10.61 -1.01
CA PRO A 235 -18.07 11.25 0.15
C PRO A 235 -17.08 11.93 1.10
N SER A 236 -17.60 12.84 1.94
CA SER A 236 -16.74 13.65 2.82
C SER A 236 -15.90 12.79 3.75
N TYR A 237 -14.66 13.22 3.97
CA TYR A 237 -13.68 12.56 4.84
C TYR A 237 -14.29 12.14 6.18
N ARG A 238 -14.94 13.07 6.90
CA ARG A 238 -15.56 12.79 8.20
C ARG A 238 -16.62 11.69 8.16
N ASN A 239 -17.42 11.62 7.10
CA ASN A 239 -18.41 10.55 6.99
C ASN A 239 -17.71 9.21 6.82
N LEU A 240 -16.72 9.16 5.93
CA LEU A 240 -15.91 7.96 5.69
C LEU A 240 -15.19 7.48 6.97
N PHE A 241 -14.57 8.40 7.72
CA PHE A 241 -13.89 8.14 9.00
C PHE A 241 -14.81 7.65 10.14
N ARG A 242 -16.13 7.80 9.98
CA ARG A 242 -17.13 7.30 10.93
C ARG A 242 -17.71 5.95 10.51
N VAL A 243 -17.43 5.47 9.29
CA VAL A 243 -17.92 4.17 8.81
C VAL A 243 -17.00 3.05 9.24
N VAL A 244 -15.73 3.10 8.84
CA VAL A 244 -14.73 2.05 9.12
C VAL A 244 -13.52 2.63 9.82
N ARG A 245 -13.01 1.93 10.83
CA ARG A 245 -11.84 2.34 11.63
C ARG A 245 -10.93 1.16 11.93
N ASN A 246 -9.68 1.48 12.24
CA ASN A 246 -8.69 0.56 12.76
C ASN A 246 -8.43 0.90 14.23
N TYR A 247 -8.57 -0.09 15.10
CA TYR A 247 -8.27 0.03 16.51
C TYR A 247 -6.92 -0.62 16.79
N VAL A 248 -5.90 0.18 17.08
CA VAL A 248 -4.59 -0.33 17.54
C VAL A 248 -4.62 -0.53 19.05
N LEU A 249 -3.93 -1.58 19.52
CA LEU A 249 -3.80 -1.87 20.95
C LEU A 249 -2.40 -1.51 21.44
N LEU A 250 -2.33 -0.60 22.40
CA LEU A 250 -1.08 -0.18 23.05
C LEU A 250 -1.07 -0.54 24.53
N ASP A 251 0.12 -0.80 25.07
CA ASP A 251 0.33 -1.10 26.50
C ASP A 251 0.19 0.14 27.39
N ALA A 252 0.30 1.33 26.81
CA ALA A 252 0.16 2.60 27.50
C ALA A 252 -0.60 3.62 26.62
N PRO A 253 -1.20 4.65 27.22
CA PRO A 253 -1.72 5.79 26.47
C PRO A 253 -0.62 6.48 25.66
N LEU A 254 -1.02 7.20 24.61
CA LEU A 254 -0.09 8.05 23.86
C LEU A 254 0.61 9.04 24.78
N SER A 255 1.92 9.19 24.61
CA SER A 255 2.80 9.98 25.46
C SER A 255 2.78 11.48 25.14
N ALA A 256 2.15 11.86 24.03
CA ALA A 256 2.22 13.17 23.39
C ALA A 256 3.58 13.50 22.74
N ASP A 257 4.49 12.53 22.64
CA ASP A 257 5.69 12.60 21.80
C ASP A 257 5.35 12.08 20.38
N PRO A 258 5.32 12.95 19.35
CA PRO A 258 4.95 12.56 18.00
C PRO A 258 5.76 11.39 17.42
N GLU A 259 7.07 11.34 17.67
CA GLU A 259 7.94 10.32 17.07
C GLU A 259 7.75 8.97 17.75
N HIS A 260 7.74 8.98 19.09
CA HIS A 260 7.48 7.78 19.88
C HIS A 260 6.10 7.21 19.61
N ASP A 261 5.07 8.06 19.61
CA ASP A 261 3.69 7.65 19.44
C ASP A 261 3.40 7.18 18.01
N ALA A 262 3.98 7.85 16.99
CA ALA A 262 3.88 7.37 15.61
C ALA A 262 4.54 6.00 15.44
N ALA A 263 5.72 5.79 16.03
CA ALA A 263 6.39 4.50 16.02
C ALA A 263 5.55 3.41 16.70
N ALA A 264 4.92 3.71 17.85
CA ALA A 264 4.04 2.78 18.55
C ALA A 264 2.81 2.38 17.72
N VAL A 265 2.18 3.36 17.05
CA VAL A 265 1.03 3.10 16.15
C VAL A 265 1.45 2.29 14.92
N THR A 266 2.53 2.69 14.23
CA THR A 266 3.05 1.96 13.07
C THR A 266 3.42 0.52 13.43
N ASP A 267 4.08 0.34 14.57
CA ASP A 267 4.48 -0.98 15.06
C ASP A 267 3.26 -1.88 15.37
N ALA A 268 2.24 -1.34 16.05
CA ALA A 268 1.00 -2.06 16.32
C ALA A 268 0.31 -2.50 15.01
N LEU A 269 0.23 -1.61 14.01
CA LEU A 269 -0.32 -1.93 12.69
C LEU A 269 0.51 -3.02 11.99
N THR A 270 1.83 -2.91 12.01
CA THR A 270 2.76 -3.83 11.34
C THR A 270 2.71 -5.23 11.93
N ARG A 271 2.63 -5.34 13.26
CA ARG A 271 2.51 -6.63 13.95
C ARG A 271 1.12 -7.25 13.80
N GLY A 272 0.12 -6.48 13.40
CA GLY A 272 -1.29 -6.88 13.47
C GLY A 272 -1.83 -6.84 14.90
N ARG A 273 -1.28 -6.00 15.76
CA ARG A 273 -1.80 -5.71 17.11
C ARG A 273 -2.95 -4.71 17.04
N SER A 274 -3.94 -5.05 16.22
CA SER A 274 -5.07 -4.19 15.88
C SER A 274 -6.26 -4.99 15.36
N TYR A 275 -7.43 -4.35 15.27
CA TYR A 275 -8.61 -4.91 14.60
C TYR A 275 -9.32 -3.83 13.79
N MET A 276 -10.10 -4.28 12.81
CA MET A 276 -10.89 -3.44 11.92
C MET A 276 -12.34 -3.48 12.38
N ALA A 277 -13.01 -2.33 12.38
CA ALA A 277 -14.39 -2.24 12.83
C ALA A 277 -15.23 -1.28 11.98
N VAL A 278 -16.52 -1.60 11.86
CA VAL A 278 -17.53 -0.81 11.16
C VAL A 278 -18.32 0.00 12.19
N ASP A 279 -17.75 1.11 12.65
CA ASP A 279 -18.31 1.99 13.69
C ASP A 279 -19.71 2.54 13.37
N ALA A 280 -20.09 2.59 12.08
CA ALA A 280 -21.44 2.93 11.67
C ALA A 280 -22.52 1.92 12.14
N ILE A 281 -22.12 0.67 12.44
CA ILE A 281 -23.00 -0.35 13.02
C ILE A 281 -23.07 -0.18 14.54
N ALA A 282 -21.93 -0.13 15.22
CA ALA A 282 -21.81 0.11 16.66
C ALA A 282 -20.37 0.55 17.04
N PRO A 283 -20.16 1.32 18.13
CA PRO A 283 -18.82 1.66 18.59
C PRO A 283 -18.02 0.42 19.00
N ALA A 284 -16.77 0.30 18.58
CA ALA A 284 -15.98 -0.94 18.76
C ALA A 284 -14.81 -0.84 19.74
N ASP A 285 -14.70 0.25 20.50
CA ASP A 285 -13.69 0.47 21.55
C ASP A 285 -13.81 -0.50 22.74
N GLY A 286 -14.91 -1.24 22.84
CA GLY A 286 -15.15 -2.24 23.88
C GLY A 286 -14.80 -3.68 23.53
N PHE A 287 -14.25 -3.98 22.35
CA PHE A 287 -13.96 -5.35 21.92
C PHE A 287 -12.57 -5.84 22.35
N PHE A 288 -12.43 -7.13 22.67
CA PHE A 288 -11.14 -7.78 22.87
C PHE A 288 -11.06 -9.14 22.20
N PHE A 289 -9.82 -9.55 21.87
CA PHE A 289 -9.48 -10.91 21.48
C PHE A 289 -8.04 -11.22 21.91
N HIS A 290 -7.85 -12.19 22.80
CA HIS A 290 -6.54 -12.63 23.29
C HIS A 290 -6.51 -14.14 23.51
N ALA A 291 -5.31 -14.70 23.61
CA ALA A 291 -5.07 -16.05 24.11
C ALA A 291 -4.47 -15.98 25.51
N ALA A 292 -4.84 -16.89 26.40
CA ALA A 292 -4.33 -16.92 27.77
C ALA A 292 -3.99 -18.34 28.23
N ARG A 293 -2.92 -18.44 29.02
CA ARG A 293 -2.51 -19.64 29.75
C ARG A 293 -1.92 -19.23 31.09
N GLY A 294 -2.59 -19.57 32.19
CA GLY A 294 -2.17 -19.10 33.52
C GLY A 294 -2.10 -17.56 33.55
N ASP A 295 -0.92 -17.02 33.87
CA ASP A 295 -0.66 -15.58 33.90
C ASP A 295 -0.14 -15.02 32.55
N GLU A 296 0.14 -15.89 31.58
CA GLU A 296 0.62 -15.48 30.26
C GLU A 296 -0.56 -15.11 29.34
N THR A 297 -0.43 -14.00 28.62
CA THR A 297 -1.42 -13.53 27.65
C THR A 297 -0.74 -13.15 26.34
N TRP A 298 -1.35 -13.54 25.22
CA TRP A 298 -0.92 -13.20 23.86
C TRP A 298 -2.04 -12.44 23.15
N GLN A 299 -1.68 -11.35 22.49
CA GLN A 299 -2.61 -10.48 21.78
C GLN A 299 -2.64 -10.80 20.28
N MET A 300 -3.55 -10.15 19.55
CA MET A 300 -3.53 -10.16 18.09
C MET A 300 -2.13 -9.79 17.56
N GLY A 301 -1.63 -10.55 16.57
CA GLY A 301 -0.28 -10.45 16.03
C GLY A 301 0.75 -11.40 16.69
N ASP A 302 0.53 -11.77 17.96
CA ASP A 302 1.47 -12.59 18.72
C ASP A 302 1.45 -14.07 18.31
N THR A 303 2.51 -14.79 18.71
CA THR A 303 2.56 -16.25 18.60
C THR A 303 2.55 -16.88 19.98
N ALA A 304 1.47 -17.59 20.30
CA ALA A 304 1.35 -18.38 21.51
C ALA A 304 1.87 -19.82 21.26
N PRO A 305 2.65 -20.39 22.19
CA PRO A 305 3.03 -21.80 22.10
C PRO A 305 1.80 -22.70 22.32
N PRO A 306 1.64 -23.81 21.59
CA PRO A 306 0.53 -24.72 21.77
C PRO A 306 0.54 -25.34 23.17
N ALA A 307 -0.61 -25.35 23.84
CA ALA A 307 -0.80 -26.04 25.11
C ALA A 307 -2.27 -26.47 25.29
N PRO A 308 -2.54 -27.61 25.97
CA PRO A 308 -3.91 -28.07 26.23
C PRO A 308 -4.78 -27.02 26.95
N GLU A 309 -4.18 -26.26 27.85
CA GLU A 309 -4.80 -25.22 28.68
C GLU A 309 -4.84 -23.83 28.02
N LEU A 310 -4.32 -23.67 26.79
CA LEU A 310 -4.35 -22.39 26.08
C LEU A 310 -5.79 -22.07 25.66
N LEU A 311 -6.37 -21.00 26.22
CA LEU A 311 -7.73 -20.55 25.93
C LEU A 311 -7.71 -19.33 25.01
N LEU A 312 -8.54 -19.36 23.98
CA LEU A 312 -8.87 -18.21 23.15
C LEU A 312 -10.11 -17.53 23.73
N ARG A 313 -9.99 -16.22 24.00
CA ARG A 313 -11.05 -15.42 24.60
C ARG A 313 -11.37 -14.21 23.75
N ALA A 314 -12.63 -14.02 23.39
CA ALA A 314 -13.11 -12.86 22.66
C ALA A 314 -14.42 -12.35 23.27
N GLY A 315 -14.62 -11.03 23.31
CA GLY A 315 -15.83 -10.46 23.90
C GLY A 315 -15.68 -8.98 24.21
N GLY A 316 -16.30 -8.56 25.31
CA GLY A 316 -16.33 -7.19 25.81
C GLY A 316 -17.70 -6.56 25.65
N ARG A 317 -17.76 -5.29 25.24
CA ARG A 317 -19.04 -4.61 24.97
C ARG A 317 -19.49 -4.88 23.54
N LEU A 318 -20.63 -5.55 23.39
CA LEU A 318 -21.16 -6.01 22.10
C LEU A 318 -22.63 -5.58 21.93
N PRO A 319 -23.12 -5.36 20.71
CA PRO A 319 -24.55 -5.30 20.46
C PRO A 319 -25.25 -6.59 20.94
N LYS A 320 -26.47 -6.47 21.44
CA LYS A 320 -27.26 -7.59 22.00
C LYS A 320 -27.37 -8.81 21.07
N GLU A 321 -27.44 -8.59 19.76
CA GLU A 321 -27.58 -9.64 18.74
C GLU A 321 -26.26 -9.90 17.99
N ALA A 322 -25.13 -9.58 18.61
CA ALA A 322 -23.82 -9.84 18.03
C ALA A 322 -23.40 -11.31 18.23
N ARG A 323 -22.98 -11.94 17.14
CA ARG A 323 -22.43 -13.29 17.13
C ARG A 323 -20.93 -13.24 16.85
N ILE A 324 -20.14 -13.76 17.78
CA ILE A 324 -18.70 -13.92 17.62
C ILE A 324 -18.46 -15.23 16.88
N GLU A 325 -17.66 -15.19 15.81
CA GLU A 325 -17.28 -16.34 15.01
C GLU A 325 -15.75 -16.50 15.01
N LEU A 326 -15.28 -17.67 15.44
CA LEU A 326 -13.86 -18.00 15.46
C LEU A 326 -13.48 -18.79 14.21
N TYR A 327 -12.47 -18.27 13.52
CA TYR A 327 -11.86 -18.86 12.34
C TYR A 327 -10.47 -19.38 12.67
N ARG A 328 -10.10 -20.53 12.11
CA ARG A 328 -8.74 -21.08 12.12
C ARG A 328 -8.34 -21.38 10.69
N ASN A 329 -7.30 -20.73 10.20
CA ASN A 329 -6.78 -20.91 8.83
C ASN A 329 -7.85 -20.70 7.73
N GLY A 330 -8.81 -19.81 7.97
CA GLY A 330 -9.94 -19.49 7.08
C GLY A 330 -11.19 -20.34 7.26
N GLU A 331 -11.16 -21.36 8.12
CA GLU A 331 -12.33 -22.19 8.42
C GLU A 331 -12.97 -21.77 9.74
N ARG A 332 -14.29 -21.55 9.75
CA ARG A 332 -15.04 -21.25 10.97
C ARG A 332 -15.14 -22.51 11.82
N ILE A 333 -14.59 -22.48 13.03
CA ILE A 333 -14.53 -23.64 13.93
C ILE A 333 -15.44 -23.52 15.15
N ALA A 334 -15.85 -22.31 15.51
CA ALA A 334 -16.76 -22.06 16.63
C ALA A 334 -17.52 -20.75 16.42
N HIS A 335 -18.63 -20.60 17.13
CA HIS A 335 -19.34 -19.34 17.26
C HIS A 335 -20.12 -19.31 18.57
N ASP A 336 -20.39 -18.12 19.08
CA ASP A 336 -21.21 -17.92 20.28
C ASP A 336 -21.83 -16.51 20.31
N GLU A 337 -22.84 -16.32 21.16
CA GLU A 337 -23.49 -15.05 21.45
C GLU A 337 -23.01 -14.51 22.81
N GLY A 338 -22.64 -13.24 22.90
CA GLY A 338 -22.28 -12.61 24.19
C GLY A 338 -20.85 -12.87 24.72
N GLY A 339 -20.02 -13.60 24.00
CA GLY A 339 -18.61 -13.85 24.36
C GLY A 339 -18.15 -15.24 23.92
N LEU A 340 -16.85 -15.44 23.73
CA LEU A 340 -16.28 -16.73 23.37
C LEU A 340 -15.11 -17.04 24.32
N GLU A 341 -15.13 -18.23 24.91
CA GLU A 341 -13.99 -18.81 25.63
C GLU A 341 -13.85 -20.28 25.23
N ILE A 342 -12.80 -20.60 24.47
CA ILE A 342 -12.63 -21.94 23.90
C ILE A 342 -11.15 -22.34 23.85
N PRO A 343 -10.80 -23.62 24.10
CA PRO A 343 -9.43 -24.09 23.93
C PRO A 343 -8.92 -23.90 22.49
N ALA A 344 -7.65 -23.50 22.36
CA ALA A 344 -6.94 -23.40 21.08
C ALA A 344 -6.65 -24.80 20.53
N ARG A 345 -7.59 -25.35 19.74
CA ARG A 345 -7.46 -26.71 19.19
C ARG A 345 -6.48 -26.77 18.01
N GLY A 346 -5.21 -27.04 18.30
CA GLY A 346 -4.15 -27.30 17.30
C GLY A 346 -3.44 -26.05 16.77
N PRO A 347 -2.43 -26.23 15.89
CA PRO A 347 -1.70 -25.10 15.32
C PRO A 347 -2.52 -24.37 14.27
N GLY A 348 -2.35 -23.04 14.17
CA GLY A 348 -3.06 -22.24 13.19
C GLY A 348 -3.02 -20.74 13.44
N ALA A 349 -3.48 -19.97 12.46
CA ALA A 349 -3.83 -18.57 12.63
C ALA A 349 -5.31 -18.48 13.02
N TYR A 350 -5.60 -17.94 14.20
CA TYR A 350 -6.94 -17.81 14.77
C TYR A 350 -7.42 -16.38 14.69
N ARG A 351 -8.60 -16.15 14.09
CA ARG A 351 -9.16 -14.81 13.86
C ARG A 351 -10.64 -14.77 14.26
N ILE A 352 -11.10 -13.60 14.68
CA ILE A 352 -12.50 -13.35 15.00
C ILE A 352 -13.18 -12.54 13.89
N GLU A 353 -14.42 -12.93 13.57
CA GLU A 353 -15.42 -12.07 12.93
C GLU A 353 -16.57 -11.87 13.91
N VAL A 354 -17.01 -10.62 14.11
CA VAL A 354 -18.24 -10.35 14.85
C VAL A 354 -19.32 -9.95 13.87
N ARG A 355 -20.38 -10.76 13.78
CA ARG A 355 -21.52 -10.56 12.89
C ARG A 355 -22.66 -9.93 13.68
N VAL A 356 -23.38 -9.01 13.06
CA VAL A 356 -24.58 -8.39 13.63
C VAL A 356 -25.74 -8.60 12.65
N ALA A 357 -26.90 -9.02 13.18
CA ALA A 357 -28.06 -9.30 12.36
C ALA A 357 -28.45 -8.10 11.46
N GLY A 358 -28.82 -8.38 10.21
CA GLY A 358 -29.19 -7.36 9.23
C GLY A 358 -28.03 -6.71 8.47
N TRP A 359 -26.76 -7.00 8.81
CA TRP A 359 -25.59 -6.45 8.13
C TRP A 359 -24.81 -7.51 7.34
N ASN A 360 -24.37 -7.16 6.13
CA ASN A 360 -23.64 -8.09 5.25
C ASN A 360 -22.15 -8.14 5.60
N LEU A 361 -21.54 -6.98 5.87
CA LEU A 361 -20.18 -6.85 6.37
C LEU A 361 -20.12 -7.21 7.87
N PRO A 362 -19.11 -7.96 8.34
CA PRO A 362 -18.89 -8.13 9.78
C PRO A 362 -18.70 -6.77 10.46
N TRP A 363 -19.24 -6.62 11.66
CA TRP A 363 -19.02 -5.43 12.47
C TRP A 363 -17.56 -5.31 12.91
N ILE A 364 -16.94 -6.43 13.29
CA ILE A 364 -15.52 -6.49 13.65
C ILE A 364 -14.82 -7.59 12.86
N LEU A 365 -13.62 -7.30 12.41
CA LEU A 365 -12.67 -8.22 11.83
C LEU A 365 -11.35 -8.09 12.60
N SER A 366 -10.96 -9.12 13.35
CA SER A 366 -9.72 -9.05 14.14
C SER A 366 -8.49 -9.34 13.28
N ASN A 367 -7.30 -8.91 13.68
CA ASN A 367 -6.09 -9.60 13.26
C ASN A 367 -5.97 -10.96 13.97
N PRO A 368 -5.17 -11.89 13.45
CA PRO A 368 -5.08 -13.23 14.04
C PRO A 368 -4.14 -13.30 15.25
N ILE A 369 -4.40 -14.25 16.14
CA ILE A 369 -3.43 -14.80 17.08
C ILE A 369 -2.88 -16.08 16.47
N TYR A 370 -1.56 -16.24 16.45
CA TYR A 370 -0.92 -17.41 15.87
C TYR A 370 -0.61 -18.43 16.96
N VAL A 371 -0.93 -19.71 16.75
CA VAL A 371 -0.60 -20.80 17.67
C VAL A 371 0.33 -21.76 16.95
N TYR A 372 1.62 -21.72 17.28
CA TYR A 372 2.66 -22.54 16.67
C TYR A 372 3.79 -22.75 17.68
N ASP A 373 4.44 -23.90 17.63
CA ASP A 373 5.69 -24.10 18.36
C ASP A 373 6.80 -23.19 17.81
N ALA A 374 7.93 -23.16 18.51
CA ALA A 374 9.06 -22.29 18.16
C ALA A 374 9.66 -22.63 16.78
N ASP A 375 9.72 -23.91 16.42
CA ASP A 375 10.32 -24.36 15.16
C ASP A 375 9.47 -23.94 13.96
N GLU A 376 8.16 -24.16 14.02
CA GLU A 376 7.25 -23.73 12.98
C GLU A 376 7.13 -22.20 12.94
N ALA A 377 7.16 -21.51 14.09
CA ALA A 377 7.22 -20.05 14.12
C ALA A 377 8.47 -19.51 13.40
N ALA A 378 9.64 -20.12 13.64
CA ALA A 378 10.89 -19.76 12.96
C ALA A 378 10.83 -20.07 11.45
N ALA A 379 10.31 -21.24 11.07
CA ALA A 379 10.14 -21.62 9.67
C ALA A 379 9.19 -20.65 8.92
N ARG A 380 8.12 -20.20 9.58
CA ARG A 380 7.19 -19.17 9.06
C ARG A 380 7.87 -17.82 8.90
N ALA A 381 8.67 -17.40 9.88
CA ALA A 381 9.44 -16.17 9.80
C ALA A 381 10.43 -16.21 8.62
N ALA A 382 11.10 -17.35 8.40
CA ALA A 382 11.99 -17.54 7.27
C ALA A 382 11.25 -17.49 5.92
N ARG A 383 10.05 -18.08 5.81
CA ARG A 383 9.19 -17.96 4.61
C ARG A 383 8.67 -16.54 4.37
N ALA A 384 8.50 -15.77 5.44
CA ALA A 384 8.10 -14.38 5.40
C ALA A 384 9.28 -13.42 5.14
N ALA A 385 10.53 -13.90 5.25
CA ALA A 385 11.69 -13.05 5.11
C ALA A 385 11.73 -12.44 3.71
N TRP A 386 12.27 -11.23 3.63
CA TRP A 386 12.55 -10.59 2.36
C TRP A 386 13.45 -11.52 1.54
N PRO A 387 13.06 -11.91 0.31
CA PRO A 387 13.91 -12.75 -0.50
C PRO A 387 15.21 -12.00 -0.79
N ALA A 388 16.35 -12.66 -0.55
CA ALA A 388 17.64 -12.11 -0.94
C ALA A 388 17.60 -11.72 -2.42
N GLU A 389 18.14 -10.55 -2.74
CA GLU A 389 18.32 -10.18 -4.14
C GLU A 389 19.25 -11.22 -4.77
N PRO A 390 18.83 -11.89 -5.86
CA PRO A 390 19.72 -12.83 -6.51
C PRO A 390 20.99 -12.10 -6.95
N PRO A 391 22.17 -12.73 -6.84
CA PRO A 391 23.39 -12.10 -7.34
C PRO A 391 23.20 -11.79 -8.82
N PRO A 392 23.63 -10.59 -9.28
CA PRO A 392 23.55 -10.24 -10.68
C PRO A 392 24.28 -11.29 -11.53
N PRO A 393 23.69 -11.71 -12.66
CA PRO A 393 24.30 -12.70 -13.53
C PRO A 393 25.63 -12.17 -14.11
N PRO A 394 26.52 -13.09 -14.53
CA PRO A 394 27.73 -12.70 -15.22
C PRO A 394 27.39 -12.04 -16.56
N VAL A 395 28.27 -11.15 -17.04
CA VAL A 395 28.14 -10.55 -18.37
C VAL A 395 28.36 -11.64 -19.41
N ALA A 396 27.34 -11.99 -20.20
CA ALA A 396 27.48 -12.89 -21.35
C ALA A 396 28.05 -12.14 -22.56
N ARG A 397 27.56 -10.91 -22.78
CA ARG A 397 27.99 -10.03 -23.87
C ARG A 397 28.30 -8.64 -23.36
N THR A 398 29.54 -8.19 -23.51
CA THR A 398 29.91 -6.81 -23.16
C THR A 398 29.33 -5.85 -24.20
N LEU A 399 28.55 -4.86 -23.75
CA LEU A 399 27.97 -3.83 -24.61
C LEU A 399 28.80 -2.56 -24.60
N ASN A 400 29.34 -2.16 -23.45
CA ASN A 400 30.14 -0.94 -23.32
C ASN A 400 31.04 -0.99 -22.06
N THR A 401 32.32 -0.61 -22.22
CA THR A 401 33.29 -0.43 -21.13
C THR A 401 33.68 1.04 -20.93
N PHE A 402 32.97 1.96 -21.58
CA PHE A 402 33.11 3.42 -21.48
C PHE A 402 34.49 3.99 -21.83
N VAL A 403 35.36 3.19 -22.46
CA VAL A 403 36.65 3.60 -23.04
C VAL A 403 36.48 4.49 -24.28
N ASP A 404 37.59 4.88 -24.92
CA ASP A 404 37.57 5.72 -26.13
C ASP A 404 36.67 5.15 -27.24
N GLY A 405 35.81 6.00 -27.79
CA GLY A 405 34.81 5.63 -28.80
C GLY A 405 33.44 5.21 -28.26
N SER A 406 33.20 5.29 -26.94
CA SER A 406 31.86 5.03 -26.37
C SER A 406 30.80 5.98 -26.97
N PRO A 407 29.65 5.46 -27.45
CA PRO A 407 28.55 6.26 -28.01
C PRO A 407 27.71 7.02 -26.98
N PHE A 408 27.96 6.84 -25.67
CA PHE A 408 27.19 7.54 -24.64
C PHE A 408 27.52 9.03 -24.61
N ALA A 409 26.49 9.86 -24.70
CA ALA A 409 26.56 11.30 -24.60
C ALA A 409 25.70 11.84 -23.45
N ALA A 410 26.11 12.98 -22.88
CA ALA A 410 25.32 13.70 -21.90
C ALA A 410 24.15 14.41 -22.58
N GLU A 411 22.96 14.23 -22.04
CA GLU A 411 21.75 14.95 -22.43
C GLU A 411 21.03 15.50 -21.21
N SER A 412 20.43 16.67 -21.37
CA SER A 412 19.68 17.33 -20.31
C SER A 412 18.55 18.13 -20.92
N ASP A 413 17.40 18.11 -20.26
CA ASP A 413 16.26 18.93 -20.63
C ASP A 413 16.41 20.38 -20.16
N ALA A 414 15.49 21.24 -20.61
CA ALA A 414 15.43 22.61 -20.14
C ALA A 414 15.17 22.65 -18.63
N GLY A 415 16.11 23.20 -17.85
CA GLY A 415 15.99 23.30 -16.40
C GLY A 415 16.89 22.34 -15.62
N THR A 416 17.64 21.48 -16.30
CA THR A 416 18.72 20.67 -15.71
C THR A 416 20.02 20.91 -16.45
N TRP A 417 21.10 20.34 -15.91
CA TRP A 417 22.40 20.36 -16.55
C TRP A 417 23.14 19.08 -16.22
N VAL A 418 23.84 18.55 -17.23
CA VAL A 418 24.75 17.42 -17.11
C VAL A 418 26.14 17.84 -17.57
N ASP A 419 27.17 17.40 -16.85
CA ASP A 419 28.56 17.60 -17.27
C ASP A 419 28.82 16.86 -18.61
N PRO A 420 29.21 17.55 -19.68
CA PRO A 420 29.50 16.91 -20.97
C PRO A 420 30.71 15.97 -20.90
N HIS A 421 31.56 16.07 -19.87
CA HIS A 421 32.66 15.15 -19.63
C HIS A 421 32.14 13.89 -18.93
N VAL A 422 31.53 13.02 -19.73
CA VAL A 422 30.88 11.79 -19.28
C VAL A 422 31.84 10.63 -19.01
N ARG A 423 33.15 10.86 -19.03
CA ARG A 423 34.18 9.82 -18.88
C ARG A 423 35.20 10.24 -17.83
N VAL A 424 35.50 9.32 -16.91
CA VAL A 424 36.50 9.51 -15.86
C VAL A 424 37.26 8.22 -15.59
N ALA A 425 38.48 8.33 -15.05
CA ALA A 425 39.18 7.17 -14.53
C ALA A 425 38.32 6.48 -13.46
N SER A 426 38.15 5.17 -13.59
CA SER A 426 37.42 4.36 -12.62
C SER A 426 38.27 4.18 -11.38
N GLU A 427 37.66 4.36 -10.22
CA GLU A 427 38.33 4.13 -8.94
C GLU A 427 38.48 2.64 -8.60
N ARG A 428 37.93 1.73 -9.42
CA ARG A 428 37.95 0.30 -9.09
C ARG A 428 39.27 -0.38 -9.44
N GLN A 429 39.84 -0.11 -10.61
CA GLN A 429 41.16 -0.60 -11.00
C GLN A 429 41.93 0.47 -11.78
N PRO A 430 43.26 0.57 -11.59
CA PRO A 430 44.08 1.50 -12.37
C PRO A 430 43.97 1.23 -13.87
N GLY A 431 43.54 2.24 -14.64
CA GLY A 431 43.42 2.18 -16.10
C GLY A 431 42.01 1.92 -16.64
N ASP A 432 41.06 1.54 -15.78
CA ASP A 432 39.65 1.41 -16.16
C ASP A 432 39.01 2.81 -16.35
N ILE A 433 38.04 2.93 -17.26
CA ILE A 433 37.25 4.14 -17.48
C ILE A 433 35.80 3.87 -17.10
N ALA A 434 35.22 4.75 -16.29
CA ALA A 434 33.80 4.73 -15.97
C ALA A 434 33.08 5.86 -16.72
N ALA A 435 31.82 5.63 -17.07
CA ALA A 435 30.93 6.71 -17.41
C ALA A 435 30.53 7.49 -16.16
N ARG A 436 30.37 8.81 -16.28
CA ARG A 436 30.00 9.72 -15.20
C ARG A 436 28.80 10.57 -15.60
N LEU A 437 27.69 10.37 -14.90
CA LEU A 437 26.52 11.23 -14.92
C LEU A 437 26.62 12.20 -13.73
N ARG A 438 27.23 13.37 -13.96
CA ARG A 438 27.21 14.47 -12.99
C ARG A 438 26.08 15.43 -13.36
N PHE A 439 25.13 15.62 -12.47
CA PHE A 439 23.89 16.34 -12.76
C PHE A 439 23.64 17.45 -11.74
N ARG A 440 22.88 18.48 -12.15
CA ARG A 440 22.35 19.52 -11.25
C ARG A 440 21.00 20.04 -11.74
N ALA A 441 20.15 20.42 -10.80
CA ALA A 441 18.99 21.27 -11.06
C ALA A 441 19.49 22.66 -11.49
N ALA A 442 18.93 23.21 -12.57
CA ALA A 442 19.02 24.64 -12.81
C ALA A 442 17.98 25.37 -11.94
N VAL A 443 18.19 26.67 -11.72
CA VAL A 443 17.32 27.57 -10.92
C VAL A 443 15.83 27.24 -11.11
N PRO A 444 15.01 27.15 -10.03
CA PRO A 444 13.61 26.74 -10.15
C PRO A 444 12.86 27.61 -11.15
N ARG A 445 12.26 26.98 -12.18
CA ARG A 445 11.22 27.60 -13.00
C ARG A 445 9.90 26.86 -12.75
N PRO A 446 8.74 27.53 -12.85
CA PRO A 446 7.46 26.96 -12.42
C PRO A 446 6.96 25.77 -13.26
N ASP A 447 7.54 25.51 -14.43
CA ASP A 447 7.17 24.39 -15.31
C ASP A 447 8.26 24.17 -16.37
N PRO A 448 8.76 22.95 -16.56
CA PRO A 448 8.30 22.17 -17.72
C PRO A 448 8.01 20.68 -17.44
N ALA A 449 7.20 20.10 -18.32
CA ALA A 449 7.02 18.66 -18.51
C ALA A 449 8.36 17.92 -18.68
N PHE A 450 8.49 16.75 -18.03
CA PHE A 450 9.64 15.82 -18.03
C PHE A 450 11.02 16.49 -18.08
N VAL A 451 11.62 16.73 -16.92
CA VAL A 451 12.99 17.21 -16.82
C VAL A 451 13.90 16.03 -16.44
N SER A 452 14.93 15.76 -17.24
CA SER A 452 15.87 14.67 -16.99
C SER A 452 17.33 15.11 -17.14
N SER A 453 18.22 14.30 -16.57
CA SER A 453 19.67 14.38 -16.76
C SER A 453 20.18 12.99 -17.06
N ALA A 454 20.73 12.80 -18.25
CA ALA A 454 20.86 11.49 -18.85
C ALA A 454 22.23 11.24 -19.49
N LEU A 455 22.61 9.97 -19.53
CA LEU A 455 23.60 9.41 -20.45
C LEU A 455 22.85 8.57 -21.47
N VAL A 456 23.00 8.92 -22.75
CA VAL A 456 22.22 8.35 -23.84
C VAL A 456 23.12 7.72 -24.89
N ASP A 457 22.78 6.52 -25.32
CA ASP A 457 23.40 5.81 -26.43
C ASP A 457 22.32 5.41 -27.44
N ARG A 458 22.36 5.99 -28.65
CA ARG A 458 21.38 5.73 -29.74
C ARG A 458 21.84 4.66 -30.74
N THR A 459 22.76 3.80 -30.35
CA THR A 459 23.22 2.72 -31.24
C THR A 459 22.15 1.63 -31.31
N ARG A 460 21.73 1.29 -32.54
CA ARG A 460 20.82 0.17 -32.80
C ARG A 460 21.48 -1.15 -32.44
N ARG A 461 20.75 -2.02 -31.74
CA ARG A 461 21.23 -3.31 -31.28
C ARG A 461 20.15 -4.37 -31.40
N ASP A 462 20.57 -5.59 -31.69
CA ASP A 462 19.76 -6.78 -31.47
C ASP A 462 20.13 -7.38 -30.11
N LEU A 463 19.18 -7.35 -29.18
CA LEU A 463 19.28 -7.95 -27.85
C LEU A 463 18.46 -9.25 -27.76
N SER A 464 17.98 -9.78 -28.88
CA SER A 464 17.27 -11.06 -28.88
C SER A 464 18.19 -12.19 -28.44
N GLY A 465 17.67 -13.09 -27.61
CA GLY A 465 18.43 -14.17 -26.98
C GLY A 465 19.07 -13.81 -25.65
N GLU A 466 19.08 -12.52 -25.27
CA GLU A 466 19.52 -12.05 -23.95
C GLU A 466 18.31 -11.92 -23.00
N GLU A 467 18.51 -12.13 -21.71
CA GLU A 467 17.49 -12.04 -20.66
C GLU A 467 17.42 -10.65 -20.01
N GLY A 468 18.51 -9.88 -20.03
CA GLY A 468 18.54 -8.54 -19.46
C GLY A 468 19.84 -7.77 -19.63
N LEU A 469 19.91 -6.60 -18.98
CA LEU A 469 21.11 -5.77 -18.88
C LEU A 469 21.76 -5.92 -17.51
N VAL A 470 23.08 -5.82 -17.48
CA VAL A 470 23.85 -5.75 -16.23
C VAL A 470 24.82 -4.58 -16.29
N VAL A 471 24.92 -3.81 -15.21
CA VAL A 471 25.83 -2.66 -15.11
C VAL A 471 26.28 -2.50 -13.67
N ASP A 472 27.54 -2.09 -13.49
CA ASP A 472 28.04 -1.69 -12.19
C ASP A 472 27.75 -0.20 -11.97
N VAL A 473 27.24 0.14 -10.79
CA VAL A 473 26.80 1.49 -10.44
C VAL A 473 27.40 1.89 -9.09
N LYS A 474 27.88 3.13 -9.02
CA LYS A 474 28.29 3.82 -7.79
C LYS A 474 27.75 5.24 -7.85
N ALA A 475 27.52 5.88 -6.71
CA ALA A 475 27.15 7.30 -6.65
C ALA A 475 27.79 7.98 -5.44
N ASP A 476 27.77 9.31 -5.40
CA ASP A 476 28.21 10.10 -4.23
C ASP A 476 27.12 10.22 -3.16
N GLY A 477 25.93 9.71 -3.44
CA GLY A 477 24.78 9.65 -2.54
C GLY A 477 23.77 8.56 -2.94
N GLU A 478 22.63 8.55 -2.26
CA GLU A 478 21.50 7.68 -2.61
C GLU A 478 20.55 8.43 -3.54
N TYR A 479 20.45 7.95 -4.78
CA TYR A 479 19.58 8.49 -5.82
C TYR A 479 18.76 7.37 -6.44
N ARG A 480 17.68 7.73 -7.13
CA ARG A 480 16.99 6.84 -8.04
C ARG A 480 17.61 6.97 -9.43
N LEU A 481 18.38 5.95 -9.84
CA LEU A 481 18.86 5.85 -11.21
C LEU A 481 17.84 5.07 -12.05
N TRP A 482 17.27 5.72 -13.05
CA TRP A 482 16.44 5.07 -14.06
C TRP A 482 17.30 4.50 -15.18
N VAL A 483 16.95 3.30 -15.62
CA VAL A 483 17.57 2.58 -16.73
C VAL A 483 16.50 2.33 -17.77
N GLY A 484 16.70 2.86 -18.97
CA GLY A 484 15.76 2.81 -20.06
C GLY A 484 16.31 2.09 -21.29
N LEU A 485 15.41 1.39 -21.97
CA LEU A 485 15.60 0.80 -23.28
C LEU A 485 14.60 1.46 -24.25
N TRP A 486 15.11 1.90 -25.40
CA TRP A 486 14.31 2.51 -26.47
C TRP A 486 14.08 1.51 -27.58
N GLU A 487 12.81 1.20 -27.84
CA GLU A 487 12.37 0.33 -28.92
C GLU A 487 11.76 1.18 -30.06
N GLU A 488 12.20 0.92 -31.29
CA GLU A 488 11.65 1.57 -32.49
C GLU A 488 10.13 1.30 -32.62
N ARG A 489 9.30 2.33 -32.83
CA ARG A 489 7.86 2.15 -33.04
C ARG A 489 7.57 1.43 -34.36
N ARG A 490 6.45 0.68 -34.43
CA ARG A 490 6.10 -0.14 -35.62
C ARG A 490 5.79 0.67 -36.88
N ASP A 491 5.42 1.94 -36.71
CA ASP A 491 5.27 2.92 -37.79
C ASP A 491 6.61 3.41 -38.36
N GLY A 492 7.73 3.02 -37.73
CA GLY A 492 9.08 3.28 -38.20
C GLY A 492 9.65 4.63 -37.76
N ASP A 493 8.98 5.38 -36.87
CA ASP A 493 9.55 6.61 -36.34
C ASP A 493 10.59 6.32 -35.25
N ALA A 494 11.85 6.63 -35.55
CA ALA A 494 12.95 6.53 -34.61
C ALA A 494 13.11 7.76 -33.70
N HIS A 495 12.39 8.86 -33.97
CA HIS A 495 12.46 10.09 -33.18
C HIS A 495 11.54 10.07 -31.96
N ASP A 496 10.60 9.11 -31.89
CA ASP A 496 9.71 8.90 -30.75
C ASP A 496 9.62 7.39 -30.41
N PRO A 497 10.67 6.81 -29.80
CA PRO A 497 10.67 5.38 -29.50
C PRO A 497 9.70 5.01 -28.36
N ASN A 498 9.35 3.73 -28.27
CA ASN A 498 8.72 3.19 -27.07
C ASN A 498 9.77 3.06 -25.95
N TRP A 499 9.44 3.57 -24.76
CA TRP A 499 10.33 3.58 -23.61
C TRP A 499 9.99 2.43 -22.67
N TRP A 500 11.02 1.68 -22.31
CA TRP A 500 10.95 0.58 -21.36
C TRP A 500 11.89 0.86 -20.21
N LEU A 501 11.34 1.02 -19.01
CA LEU A 501 12.08 1.51 -17.84
C LEU A 501 12.20 0.46 -16.75
N SER A 502 13.28 0.58 -15.97
CA SER A 502 13.43 0.04 -14.63
C SER A 502 14.32 1.00 -13.85
N SER A 503 14.52 0.77 -12.55
CA SER A 503 15.28 1.73 -11.75
C SER A 503 15.88 1.13 -10.50
N VAL A 504 17.01 1.67 -10.07
CA VAL A 504 17.78 1.18 -8.92
C VAL A 504 18.09 2.30 -7.95
N ARG A 505 18.15 1.97 -6.66
CA ARG A 505 18.70 2.86 -5.63
C ARG A 505 20.22 2.78 -5.69
N THR A 506 20.90 3.90 -5.92
CA THR A 506 22.37 3.93 -5.97
C THR A 506 22.98 3.79 -4.57
N SER A 507 24.29 3.51 -4.51
CA SER A 507 25.05 3.46 -3.25
C SER A 507 26.44 4.07 -3.42
N THR A 508 27.09 4.40 -2.29
CA THR A 508 28.47 4.92 -2.27
C THR A 508 29.52 3.89 -2.64
N GLU A 509 29.14 2.62 -2.69
CA GLU A 509 30.00 1.51 -3.12
C GLU A 509 29.63 1.04 -4.53
N TRP A 510 30.60 0.52 -5.26
CA TRP A 510 30.36 -0.15 -6.54
C TRP A 510 29.51 -1.39 -6.33
N ARG A 511 28.29 -1.38 -6.88
CA ARG A 511 27.40 -2.54 -6.88
C ARG A 511 26.99 -2.89 -8.30
N ARG A 512 26.98 -4.18 -8.59
CA ARG A 512 26.44 -4.69 -9.83
C ARG A 512 24.93 -4.78 -9.72
N HIS A 513 24.21 -4.37 -10.77
CA HIS A 513 22.76 -4.45 -10.83
C HIS A 513 22.31 -5.10 -12.13
N ALA A 514 21.27 -5.94 -12.02
CA ALA A 514 20.62 -6.58 -13.15
C ALA A 514 19.28 -5.91 -13.45
N PHE A 515 18.96 -5.83 -14.73
CA PHE A 515 17.72 -5.26 -15.27
C PHE A 515 17.13 -6.26 -16.27
N PRO A 516 16.37 -7.26 -15.79
CA PRO A 516 15.73 -8.25 -16.65
C PRO A 516 14.74 -7.58 -17.61
N PHE A 517 14.76 -7.95 -18.89
CA PHE A 517 13.84 -7.36 -19.88
C PHE A 517 12.37 -7.64 -19.55
N ALA A 518 12.09 -8.80 -18.95
CA ALA A 518 10.76 -9.16 -18.46
C ALA A 518 10.24 -8.26 -17.31
N GLN A 519 11.11 -7.47 -16.67
CA GLN A 519 10.77 -6.55 -15.59
C GLN A 519 10.80 -5.08 -16.04
N LEU A 520 11.14 -4.80 -17.30
CA LEU A 520 11.01 -3.45 -17.82
C LEU A 520 9.52 -3.13 -18.02
N HIS A 521 9.13 -1.91 -17.65
CA HIS A 521 7.77 -1.44 -17.80
C HIS A 521 7.69 -0.35 -18.88
N PRO A 522 6.63 -0.34 -19.68
CA PRO A 522 6.48 0.69 -20.69
C PRO A 522 6.11 2.03 -20.05
N VAL A 523 6.58 3.13 -20.63
CA VAL A 523 6.12 4.49 -20.29
C VAL A 523 4.81 4.80 -21.01
N GLN A 524 4.69 4.38 -22.27
CA GLN A 524 3.48 4.56 -23.06
C GLN A 524 2.41 3.52 -22.72
N THR A 525 1.14 3.88 -22.90
CA THR A 525 0.00 3.00 -22.58
C THR A 525 -0.47 2.12 -23.74
N ASP A 526 -0.01 2.39 -24.96
CA ASP A 526 -0.43 1.72 -26.20
C ASP A 526 0.53 0.62 -26.69
N VAL A 527 1.52 0.26 -25.86
CA VAL A 527 2.57 -0.70 -26.20
C VAL A 527 2.32 -2.08 -25.59
N GLY A 528 3.03 -3.09 -26.11
CA GLY A 528 2.88 -4.49 -25.68
C GLY A 528 3.28 -4.73 -24.22
N ARG A 529 3.31 -6.00 -23.80
CA ARG A 529 3.74 -6.39 -22.43
C ARG A 529 5.25 -6.53 -22.26
N SER A 530 6.01 -6.57 -23.35
CA SER A 530 7.47 -6.71 -23.34
C SER A 530 8.08 -6.05 -24.58
N PRO A 531 9.33 -5.56 -24.50
CA PRO A 531 10.00 -4.90 -25.61
C PRO A 531 10.30 -5.88 -26.76
N ASP A 532 10.23 -5.41 -28.00
CA ASP A 532 10.82 -6.14 -29.14
C ASP A 532 12.34 -5.94 -29.18
N LEU A 533 13.07 -6.91 -28.62
CA LEU A 533 14.52 -6.85 -28.45
C LEU A 533 15.32 -6.83 -29.77
N ARG A 534 14.69 -7.12 -30.91
CA ARG A 534 15.32 -6.97 -32.25
C ARG A 534 15.36 -5.52 -32.73
N ARG A 535 14.59 -4.64 -32.07
CA ARG A 535 14.31 -3.27 -32.51
C ARG A 535 14.80 -2.24 -31.50
N VAL A 536 15.81 -2.59 -30.71
CA VAL A 536 16.41 -1.68 -29.74
C VAL A 536 17.22 -0.64 -30.49
N VAL A 537 16.85 0.63 -30.32
CA VAL A 537 17.49 1.80 -30.95
C VAL A 537 18.24 2.66 -29.96
N GLY A 538 18.12 2.41 -28.66
CA GLY A 538 18.95 3.08 -27.68
C GLY A 538 18.85 2.55 -26.27
N LEU A 539 19.82 2.96 -25.46
CA LEU A 539 19.89 2.75 -24.02
C LEU A 539 20.08 4.11 -23.34
N VAL A 540 19.42 4.30 -22.20
CA VAL A 540 19.49 5.55 -21.44
C VAL A 540 19.63 5.28 -19.95
N PHE A 541 20.50 6.05 -19.29
CA PHE A 541 20.63 6.10 -17.84
C PHE A 541 20.33 7.51 -17.39
N PHE A 542 19.35 7.73 -16.53
CA PHE A 542 18.94 9.07 -16.17
C PHE A 542 18.44 9.21 -14.74
N VAL A 543 18.52 10.44 -14.24
CA VAL A 543 17.76 10.92 -13.09
C VAL A 543 16.67 11.84 -13.61
N ASP A 544 15.50 11.81 -12.99
CA ASP A 544 14.30 12.53 -13.41
C ASP A 544 14.02 13.75 -12.53
N ARG A 545 12.95 14.49 -12.86
CA ARG A 545 12.48 15.65 -12.09
C ARG A 545 12.29 15.31 -10.62
N HIS A 546 11.75 14.13 -10.33
CA HIS A 546 11.41 13.74 -8.97
C HIS A 546 12.67 13.56 -8.12
N THR A 547 13.81 13.23 -8.73
CA THR A 547 15.09 13.25 -8.02
C THR A 547 15.44 14.67 -7.53
N TYR A 548 15.09 15.70 -8.29
CA TYR A 548 15.34 17.09 -7.94
C TYR A 548 14.39 17.68 -6.89
N ASP A 549 13.30 16.98 -6.57
CA ASP A 549 12.48 17.29 -5.39
C ASP A 549 13.29 17.07 -4.08
N TYR A 550 14.37 16.27 -4.15
CA TYR A 550 15.15 15.87 -2.98
C TYR A 550 16.61 16.36 -2.99
N VAL A 551 17.25 16.45 -4.17
CA VAL A 551 18.66 16.84 -4.30
C VAL A 551 18.89 17.85 -5.42
N SER A 552 19.76 18.84 -5.21
CA SER A 552 20.05 19.87 -6.22
C SER A 552 21.19 19.52 -7.18
N GLU A 553 22.08 18.61 -6.78
CA GLU A 553 23.16 18.07 -7.61
C GLU A 553 23.62 16.70 -7.10
N GLY A 554 24.31 15.95 -7.96
CA GLY A 554 24.88 14.66 -7.60
C GLY A 554 25.71 14.04 -8.72
N THR A 555 26.37 12.93 -8.41
CA THR A 555 27.20 12.20 -9.36
C THR A 555 26.94 10.69 -9.28
N ILE A 556 26.69 10.09 -10.44
CA ILE A 556 26.56 8.65 -10.62
C ILE A 556 27.64 8.18 -11.59
N TRP A 557 28.31 7.09 -11.24
CA TRP A 557 29.29 6.40 -12.07
C TRP A 557 28.75 5.06 -12.53
N LEU A 558 28.95 4.76 -13.82
CA LEU A 558 28.55 3.51 -14.47
C LEU A 558 29.78 2.83 -15.05
N ASP A 559 29.85 1.50 -14.92
CA ASP A 559 30.95 0.71 -15.44
C ASP A 559 30.46 -0.67 -15.93
N ARG A 560 31.17 -1.25 -16.89
CA ARG A 560 30.94 -2.58 -17.48
C ARG A 560 29.48 -2.88 -17.82
N LEU A 561 28.89 -2.09 -18.72
CA LEU A 561 27.56 -2.37 -19.26
C LEU A 561 27.60 -3.63 -20.14
N GLY A 562 26.76 -4.59 -19.82
CA GLY A 562 26.64 -5.85 -20.53
C GLY A 562 25.19 -6.31 -20.69
N ALA A 563 25.00 -7.34 -21.52
CA ALA A 563 23.83 -8.19 -21.57
C ALA A 563 24.17 -9.59 -21.04
N TYR A 564 23.16 -10.30 -20.56
CA TYR A 564 23.27 -11.65 -20.02
C TYR A 564 22.15 -12.55 -20.49
#